data_AF-A0A6G0YXM5-F1
#
_entry.id   AF-A0A6G0YXM5-F1
#
_cell.length_a   1.000
_cell.length_b   1.000
_cell.length_c   1.000
_cell.angle_alpha   90.00
_cell.angle_beta   90.00
_cell.angle_gamma   90.00
#
_symmetry.space_group_name_H-M   'P 1'
#
loop_
_entity.id
_entity.type
_entity.pdbx_description
1 polymer ?
#
loop_
_entity_poly.entity_id
_entity_poly.type
_entity_poly.pdbx_seq_one_letter_code
_entity_poly.pdbx_strand_id
1 'polypeptide(L)'
;MKSIFVDHLSQLVIWFEKYFQNENIDKFSWIQDPFNSTAPSDFTSTEEESLIELSCDNSLKTKFSSMDLTKFWISIKDEYPLLSDKAQRILIPFSTSYLCEAGFLAVAVIKSKYRTKINVEKEMRVAVSCLIPRFKKMCSDMQAHPSH
;
A
#
# COMPACT_ATOMS: atom_id res chain seq x y z
N MET A 1 32.40 18.34 10.25
CA MET A 1 31.63 17.07 10.15
C MET A 1 30.26 17.19 10.80
N LYS A 2 30.14 17.54 12.10
CA LYS A 2 28.82 17.79 12.74
C LYS A 2 27.95 18.81 12.01
N SER A 3 28.51 19.90 11.50
CA SER A 3 27.74 20.94 10.77
C SER A 3 27.10 20.43 9.48
N ILE A 4 27.73 19.50 8.77
CA ILE A 4 27.22 18.92 7.53
C ILE A 4 26.00 18.03 7.81
N PHE A 5 26.05 17.25 8.90
CA PHE A 5 24.90 16.45 9.34
C PHE A 5 23.72 17.32 9.77
N VAL A 6 23.98 18.40 10.51
CA VAL A 6 22.93 19.34 10.95
C VAL A 6 22.28 20.04 9.75
N ASP A 7 23.07 20.46 8.77
CA ASP A 7 22.57 21.07 7.54
C ASP A 7 21.72 20.07 6.73
N HIS A 8 22.20 18.84 6.57
CA HIS A 8 21.47 17.79 5.86
C HIS A 8 20.14 17.43 6.54
N LEU A 9 20.13 17.30 7.87
CA LEU A 9 18.90 17.04 8.64
C LEU A 9 17.92 18.21 8.54
N SER A 10 18.41 19.45 8.55
CA SER A 10 17.56 20.64 8.36
C SER A 10 16.91 20.64 6.98
N GLN A 11 17.67 20.34 5.93
CA GLN A 11 17.13 20.20 4.59
C GLN A 11 16.11 19.06 4.51
N LEU A 12 16.40 17.92 5.14
CA LEU A 12 15.51 16.77 5.16
C LEU A 12 14.15 17.12 5.80
N VAL A 13 14.14 17.87 6.90
CA VAL A 13 12.90 18.37 7.53
C VAL A 13 12.10 19.23 6.57
N ILE A 14 12.75 20.18 5.87
CA ILE A 14 12.09 21.03 4.86
C ILE A 14 11.47 20.18 3.73
N TRP A 15 12.18 19.15 3.27
CA TRP A 15 11.66 18.24 2.27
C TRP A 15 10.48 17.41 2.81
N PHE A 16 10.54 16.96 4.06
CA PHE A 16 9.42 16.28 4.70
C PHE A 16 8.19 17.17 4.76
N GLU A 17 8.30 18.41 5.24
CA GLU A 17 7.16 19.35 5.29
C GLU A 17 6.61 19.69 3.90
N LYS A 18 7.47 19.73 2.88
CA LYS A 18 7.06 19.99 1.49
C LYS A 18 6.32 18.82 0.85
N TYR A 19 6.76 17.58 1.10
CA TYR A 19 6.21 16.39 0.45
C TYR A 19 5.14 15.69 1.28
N PHE A 20 5.28 15.72 2.59
CA PHE A 20 4.32 15.26 3.57
C PHE A 20 3.73 16.51 4.20
N GLN A 21 2.65 17.01 3.59
CA GLN A 21 1.89 18.09 4.21
C GLN A 21 1.56 17.66 5.65
N ASN A 22 1.80 18.54 6.62
CA ASN A 22 1.31 18.37 7.99
C ASN A 22 -0.23 18.50 7.96
N GLU A 23 -0.89 17.53 7.33
CA GLU A 23 -2.33 17.41 7.36
C GLU A 23 -2.73 17.10 8.80
N ASN A 24 -3.79 17.75 9.26
CA ASN A 24 -4.33 17.47 10.56
C ASN A 24 -4.79 16.00 10.59
N ILE A 25 -4.05 15.16 11.33
CA ILE A 25 -4.34 13.72 11.47
C ILE A 25 -5.76 13.52 12.03
N ASP A 26 -6.29 14.47 12.81
CA ASP A 26 -7.65 14.44 13.34
C ASP A 26 -8.71 14.37 12.23
N LYS A 27 -8.40 14.87 11.03
CA LYS A 27 -9.25 14.76 9.84
C LYS A 27 -9.52 13.31 9.45
N PHE A 28 -8.61 12.40 9.81
CA PHE A 28 -8.68 10.97 9.49
C PHE A 28 -9.15 10.12 10.68
N SER A 29 -9.61 10.75 11.76
CA SER A 29 -10.14 10.05 12.94
C SER A 29 -11.27 9.07 12.58
N TRP A 30 -12.14 9.44 11.64
CA TRP A 30 -13.20 8.57 11.13
C TRP A 30 -12.71 7.31 10.41
N ILE A 31 -11.49 7.33 9.88
CA ILE A 31 -10.89 6.14 9.28
C ILE A 31 -10.49 5.16 10.40
N GLN A 32 -9.98 5.68 11.51
CA GLN A 32 -9.50 4.89 12.65
C GLN A 32 -10.61 4.38 13.56
N ASP A 33 -11.68 5.16 13.75
CA ASP A 33 -12.82 4.78 14.57
C ASP A 33 -14.14 5.28 13.96
N PRO A 34 -14.59 4.66 12.86
CA PRO A 34 -15.79 5.10 12.15
C PRO A 34 -17.09 4.95 12.96
N PHE A 35 -17.04 4.27 14.12
CA PHE A 35 -18.22 4.03 14.97
C PHE A 35 -18.39 5.05 16.09
N ASN A 36 -17.35 5.85 16.39
CA ASN A 36 -17.42 6.88 17.43
C ASN A 36 -16.93 8.26 16.95
N SER A 37 -16.45 8.40 15.72
CA SER A 37 -15.99 9.66 15.14
C SER A 37 -17.12 10.53 14.58
N THR A 38 -16.91 11.85 14.56
CA THR A 38 -17.74 12.78 13.77
C THR A 38 -17.29 12.80 12.31
N ALA A 39 -18.23 13.02 11.39
CA ALA A 39 -17.93 13.23 9.99
C ALA A 39 -16.99 14.44 9.78
N PRO A 40 -15.99 14.33 8.90
CA PRO A 40 -15.16 15.47 8.51
C PRO A 40 -15.97 16.58 7.85
N SER A 41 -15.54 17.83 8.02
CA SER A 41 -16.21 19.00 7.43
C SER A 41 -16.20 19.04 5.90
N ASP A 42 -15.34 18.26 5.26
CA ASP A 42 -15.23 18.14 3.79
C ASP A 42 -16.04 16.98 3.21
N PHE A 43 -16.89 16.34 4.00
CA PHE A 43 -17.84 15.35 3.51
C PHE A 43 -19.03 16.01 2.82
N THR A 44 -19.49 15.38 1.75
CA THR A 44 -20.81 15.67 1.16
C THR A 44 -21.92 15.07 2.03
N SER A 45 -23.15 15.57 1.90
CA SER A 45 -24.30 15.05 2.68
C SER A 45 -24.48 13.54 2.52
N THR A 46 -24.25 12.99 1.32
CA THR A 46 -24.35 11.54 1.06
C THR A 46 -23.26 10.75 1.78
N GLU A 47 -22.04 11.29 1.89
CA GLU A 47 -20.94 10.63 2.60
C GLU A 47 -21.15 10.68 4.11
N GLU A 48 -21.68 11.78 4.62
CA GLU A 48 -22.05 11.93 6.03
C GLU A 48 -23.17 10.96 6.41
N GLU A 49 -24.23 10.86 5.59
CA GLU A 49 -25.31 9.87 5.78
C GLU A 49 -24.77 8.44 5.77
N SER A 50 -23.88 8.12 4.82
CA SER A 50 -23.24 6.79 4.74
C SER A 50 -22.42 6.47 6.00
N LEU A 51 -21.70 7.46 6.54
CA LEU A 51 -20.90 7.28 7.75
C LEU A 51 -21.79 7.08 8.98
N ILE A 52 -22.91 7.83 9.06
CA ILE A 52 -23.91 7.66 10.11
C ILE A 52 -24.51 6.25 10.05
N GLU A 53 -24.93 5.79 8.88
CA GLU A 53 -25.47 4.43 8.69
C GLU A 53 -24.46 3.36 9.13
N LEU A 54 -23.21 3.47 8.66
CA LEU A 54 -22.13 2.57 9.05
C LEU A 54 -21.89 2.57 10.56
N SER A 55 -21.89 3.75 11.20
CA SER A 55 -21.67 3.88 12.66
C SER A 55 -22.75 3.19 13.49
N CYS A 56 -23.96 3.02 12.92
CA CYS A 56 -25.09 2.35 13.57
C CYS A 56 -25.10 0.82 13.36
N ASP A 57 -24.24 0.30 12.48
CA ASP A 57 -24.18 -1.14 12.19
C ASP A 57 -23.31 -1.89 13.20
N ASN A 58 -23.97 -2.54 14.16
CA ASN A 58 -23.32 -3.35 15.19
C ASN A 58 -22.60 -4.59 14.62
N SER A 59 -23.06 -5.13 13.49
CA SER A 59 -22.42 -6.28 12.85
C SER A 59 -21.06 -5.87 12.29
N LEU A 60 -20.99 -4.72 11.62
CA LEU A 60 -19.76 -4.14 11.12
C LEU A 60 -18.84 -3.70 12.27
N LYS A 61 -19.39 -3.18 13.37
CA LYS A 61 -18.59 -2.84 14.57
C LYS A 61 -17.89 -4.05 15.17
N THR A 62 -18.60 -5.18 15.22
CA THR A 62 -18.04 -6.46 15.68
C THR A 62 -16.97 -6.95 14.71
N LYS A 63 -17.24 -6.86 13.39
CA LYS A 63 -16.29 -7.21 12.32
C LYS A 63 -15.00 -6.38 12.46
N PHE A 64 -15.13 -5.07 12.60
CA PHE A 64 -14.05 -4.10 12.77
C PHE A 64 -13.13 -4.47 13.94
N SER A 65 -13.71 -4.79 15.09
CA SER A 65 -12.97 -5.17 16.30
C SER A 65 -12.15 -6.45 16.16
N SER A 66 -12.46 -7.28 15.15
CA SER A 66 -11.82 -8.59 14.93
C SER A 66 -10.85 -8.61 13.75
N MET A 67 -10.65 -7.49 13.05
CA MET A 67 -9.80 -7.46 11.85
C MET A 67 -8.90 -6.23 11.77
N ASP A 68 -7.93 -6.31 10.87
CA ASP A 68 -7.06 -5.19 10.55
C ASP A 68 -7.84 -4.05 9.86
N LEU A 69 -7.45 -2.82 10.17
CA LEU A 69 -8.06 -1.59 9.67
C LEU A 69 -8.17 -1.56 8.14
N THR A 70 -7.09 -1.89 7.43
CA THR A 70 -7.07 -1.85 5.97
C THR A 70 -7.98 -2.94 5.40
N LYS A 71 -7.97 -4.13 6.01
CA LYS A 71 -8.85 -5.24 5.60
C LYS A 71 -10.31 -4.89 5.81
N PHE A 72 -10.65 -4.18 6.88
CA PHE A 72 -12.01 -3.72 7.14
C PHE A 72 -12.54 -2.86 6.01
N TRP A 73 -11.84 -1.77 5.69
CA TRP A 73 -12.21 -0.83 4.63
C TRP A 73 -12.22 -1.46 3.24
N ILE A 74 -11.43 -2.52 3.00
CA ILE A 74 -11.53 -3.31 1.76
C ILE A 74 -12.79 -4.18 1.77
N SER A 75 -13.14 -4.79 2.91
CA SER A 75 -14.22 -5.76 3.01
C SER A 75 -15.62 -5.18 2.88
N ILE A 76 -15.78 -3.88 3.16
CA ILE A 76 -17.06 -3.16 3.08
C ILE A 76 -17.19 -2.32 1.80
N LYS A 77 -16.26 -2.48 0.85
CA LYS A 77 -16.20 -1.66 -0.37
C LYS A 77 -17.47 -1.73 -1.21
N ASP A 78 -18.10 -2.89 -1.28
CA ASP A 78 -19.31 -3.08 -2.08
C ASP A 78 -20.55 -2.44 -1.41
N GLU A 79 -20.58 -2.40 -0.08
CA GLU A 79 -21.67 -1.81 0.72
C GLU A 79 -21.49 -0.29 0.88
N TYR A 80 -20.27 0.18 1.13
CA TYR A 80 -19.92 1.58 1.38
C TYR A 80 -18.79 2.07 0.45
N PRO A 81 -19.01 2.15 -0.87
CA PRO A 81 -17.96 2.44 -1.85
C PRO A 81 -17.32 3.82 -1.67
N LEU A 82 -18.09 4.85 -1.33
CA LEU A 82 -17.59 6.22 -1.17
C LEU A 82 -16.62 6.34 0.01
N LEU A 83 -17.02 5.81 1.17
CA LEU A 83 -16.19 5.79 2.37
C LEU A 83 -14.95 4.92 2.17
N SER A 84 -15.14 3.73 1.59
CA SER A 84 -14.07 2.77 1.37
C SER A 84 -13.01 3.29 0.41
N ASP A 85 -13.40 3.99 -0.67
CA ASP A 85 -12.43 4.59 -1.60
C ASP A 85 -11.61 5.69 -0.92
N LYS A 86 -12.26 6.57 -0.14
CA LYS A 86 -11.56 7.61 0.63
C LYS A 86 -10.60 7.00 1.65
N ALA A 87 -11.05 6.02 2.43
CA ALA A 87 -10.21 5.35 3.42
C ALA A 87 -9.02 4.64 2.76
N GLN A 88 -9.23 3.93 1.64
CA GLN A 88 -8.16 3.23 0.92
C GLN A 88 -7.09 4.19 0.36
N ARG A 89 -7.47 5.37 -0.14
CA ARG A 89 -6.50 6.37 -0.63
C ARG A 89 -5.54 6.85 0.47
N ILE A 90 -6.03 6.93 1.70
CA ILE A 90 -5.25 7.36 2.87
C ILE A 90 -4.46 6.20 3.48
N LEU A 91 -5.04 5.00 3.56
CA LEU A 91 -4.42 3.82 4.16
C LEU A 91 -3.42 3.12 3.24
N ILE A 92 -3.59 3.25 1.92
CA ILE A 92 -2.78 2.59 0.90
C ILE A 92 -2.12 3.62 -0.06
N PRO A 93 -1.38 4.62 0.45
CA PRO A 93 -0.85 5.69 -0.40
C PRO A 93 0.31 5.22 -1.30
N PHE A 94 1.03 4.16 -0.92
CA PHE A 94 2.31 3.77 -1.53
C PHE A 94 2.31 2.43 -2.25
N SER A 95 1.17 1.72 -2.39
CA SER A 95 1.20 0.39 -3.02
C SER A 95 1.73 0.44 -4.46
N THR A 96 1.39 1.48 -5.23
CA THR A 96 1.88 1.65 -6.61
C THR A 96 3.30 2.21 -6.67
N SER A 97 3.65 3.22 -5.86
CA SER A 97 4.99 3.81 -5.87
C SER A 97 6.06 2.85 -5.35
N TYR A 98 5.82 2.16 -4.23
CA TYR A 98 6.75 1.14 -3.72
C TYR A 98 6.91 -0.01 -4.71
N LEU A 99 5.82 -0.52 -5.30
CA LEU A 99 5.92 -1.57 -6.32
C LEU A 99 6.63 -1.07 -7.59
N CYS A 100 6.44 0.20 -7.95
CA CYS A 100 7.12 0.83 -9.08
C CYS A 100 8.62 0.98 -8.80
N GLU A 101 9.00 1.49 -7.62
CA GLU A 101 10.39 1.61 -7.17
C GLU A 101 11.06 0.25 -7.02
N ALA A 102 10.40 -0.73 -6.39
CA ALA A 102 10.86 -2.10 -6.30
C ALA A 102 11.02 -2.73 -7.70
N GLY A 103 10.08 -2.45 -8.59
CA GLY A 103 10.14 -2.83 -10.00
C GLY A 103 11.34 -2.22 -10.73
N PHE A 104 11.59 -0.92 -10.57
CA PHE A 104 12.75 -0.22 -11.14
C PHE A 104 14.06 -0.74 -10.58
N LEU A 105 14.13 -0.99 -9.27
CA LEU A 105 15.28 -1.61 -8.62
C LEU A 105 15.54 -3.01 -9.18
N ALA A 106 14.50 -3.83 -9.33
CA ALA A 106 14.62 -5.15 -9.94
C ALA A 106 15.20 -5.06 -11.36
N VAL A 107 14.70 -4.16 -12.20
CA VAL A 107 15.22 -3.93 -13.56
C VAL A 107 16.68 -3.47 -13.53
N ALA A 108 17.06 -2.57 -12.63
CA ALA A 108 18.44 -2.11 -12.49
C ALA A 108 19.40 -3.25 -12.07
N VAL A 109 18.96 -4.13 -11.17
CA VAL A 109 19.70 -5.32 -10.73
C VAL A 109 19.84 -6.33 -11.88
N ILE A 110 18.76 -6.64 -12.60
CA ILE A 110 18.77 -7.55 -13.74
C ILE A 110 19.72 -7.04 -14.83
N LYS A 111 19.64 -5.74 -15.17
CA LYS A 111 20.48 -5.10 -16.20
C LYS A 111 21.96 -5.07 -15.84
N SER A 112 22.31 -4.94 -14.55
CA SER A 112 23.70 -4.89 -14.10
C SER A 112 24.36 -6.27 -13.99
N LYS A 113 23.61 -7.31 -13.61
CA LYS A 113 24.14 -8.69 -13.47
C LYS A 113 24.09 -9.54 -14.74
N TYR A 114 23.05 -9.41 -15.57
CA TYR A 114 22.83 -10.27 -16.73
C TYR A 114 22.72 -9.43 -18.02
N ARG A 115 23.87 -9.13 -18.63
CA ARG A 115 23.97 -8.30 -19.85
C ARG A 115 23.45 -8.96 -21.13
N THR A 116 22.96 -10.19 -21.07
CA THR A 116 22.68 -11.03 -22.25
C THR A 116 21.24 -11.52 -22.25
N LYS A 117 20.46 -11.13 -23.28
CA LYS A 117 19.17 -11.72 -23.74
C LYS A 117 18.18 -12.23 -22.66
N ILE A 118 18.04 -11.55 -21.53
CA ILE A 118 16.97 -11.85 -20.56
C ILE A 118 15.68 -11.12 -20.93
N ASN A 119 14.55 -11.82 -20.81
CA ASN A 119 13.22 -11.23 -20.90
C ASN A 119 12.93 -10.48 -19.59
N VAL A 120 13.10 -9.17 -19.63
CA VAL A 120 12.94 -8.27 -18.48
C VAL A 120 11.56 -8.39 -17.83
N GLU A 121 10.51 -8.60 -18.61
CA GLU A 121 9.15 -8.71 -18.11
C GLU A 121 8.97 -9.92 -17.19
N LYS A 122 9.52 -11.08 -17.57
CA LYS A 122 9.40 -12.32 -16.79
C LYS A 122 10.15 -12.24 -15.47
N GLU A 123 11.36 -11.71 -15.51
CA GLU A 123 12.21 -11.56 -14.32
C GLU A 123 11.65 -10.52 -13.35
N MET A 124 11.17 -9.38 -13.88
CA MET A 124 10.52 -8.36 -13.08
C MET A 124 9.28 -8.95 -12.39
N ARG A 125 8.44 -9.70 -13.12
CA ARG A 125 7.28 -10.39 -12.54
C ARG A 125 7.65 -11.31 -11.37
N VAL A 126 8.76 -12.04 -11.45
CA VAL A 126 9.25 -12.87 -10.33
C VAL A 126 9.74 -12.01 -9.17
N ALA A 127 10.50 -10.95 -9.45
CA ALA A 127 11.12 -10.09 -8.44
C ALA A 127 10.13 -9.25 -7.62
N VAL A 128 9.02 -8.78 -8.23
CA VAL A 128 7.95 -8.04 -7.53
C VAL A 128 6.82 -8.93 -7.02
N SER A 129 6.85 -10.23 -7.29
CA SER A 129 5.79 -11.13 -6.83
C SER A 129 5.99 -11.52 -5.35
N CYS A 130 4.92 -11.41 -4.57
CA CYS A 130 4.84 -12.00 -3.23
C CYS A 130 4.53 -13.51 -3.25
N LEU A 131 4.39 -14.13 -4.44
CA LEU A 131 4.07 -15.54 -4.57
C LEU A 131 5.33 -16.39 -4.33
N ILE A 132 5.22 -17.41 -3.49
CA ILE A 132 6.29 -18.37 -3.26
C ILE A 132 6.44 -19.24 -4.51
N PRO A 133 7.59 -19.23 -5.21
CA PRO A 133 7.78 -20.06 -6.39
C PRO A 133 7.74 -21.54 -6.02
N ARG A 134 7.07 -22.37 -6.83
CA ARG A 134 6.95 -23.82 -6.62
C ARG A 134 8.22 -24.54 -7.08
N PHE A 135 9.36 -24.23 -6.47
CA PHE A 135 10.69 -24.73 -6.86
C PHE A 135 10.75 -26.25 -6.98
N LYS A 136 10.10 -26.99 -6.06
CA LYS A 136 10.08 -28.47 -6.09
C LYS A 136 9.49 -29.03 -7.39
N LYS A 137 8.39 -28.43 -7.88
CA LYS A 137 7.75 -28.85 -9.13
C LYS A 137 8.61 -28.46 -10.34
N MET A 138 9.24 -27.28 -10.29
CA MET A 138 10.12 -26.82 -11.35
C MET A 138 11.35 -27.72 -11.51
N CYS A 139 11.94 -28.16 -10.39
CA CYS A 139 13.07 -29.08 -10.39
C CYS A 139 12.69 -30.49 -10.86
N SER A 140 11.46 -30.97 -10.59
CA SER A 140 11.01 -32.28 -11.06
C SER A 140 10.76 -32.32 -12.57
N ASP A 141 10.36 -31.18 -13.15
CA ASP A 141 10.00 -31.08 -14.57
C ASP A 141 11.22 -30.75 -15.45
N MET A 142 12.40 -30.51 -14.85
CA MET A 142 13.64 -30.19 -15.58
C MET A 142 14.29 -31.48 -16.12
N GLN A 143 14.11 -31.75 -17.41
CA GLN A 143 14.85 -32.83 -18.10
C GLN A 143 16.34 -32.45 -18.18
N ALA A 144 17.20 -33.30 -17.61
CA ALA A 144 18.64 -33.20 -17.83
C ALA A 144 18.93 -33.50 -19.31
N HIS A 145 19.46 -32.52 -20.04
CA HIS A 145 20.00 -32.78 -21.37
C HIS A 145 21.33 -33.52 -21.19
N PRO A 146 21.44 -34.79 -21.64
CA PRO A 146 22.73 -35.46 -21.63
C PRO A 146 23.65 -34.75 -22.62
N SER A 147 24.81 -34.30 -22.14
CA SER A 147 25.90 -33.84 -23.00
C SER A 147 26.51 -35.05 -23.72
N HIS A 148 26.72 -34.92 -25.03
CA HIS A 148 27.26 -35.95 -25.91
C HIS A 148 28.79 -35.98 -25.92
#